data_AF-A0A8T2BPE5-F1
#
_entry.id   AF-A0A8T2BPE5-F1
#
_cell.length_a   1.000
_cell.length_b   1.000
_cell.length_c   1.000
_cell.angle_alpha   90.00
_cell.angle_beta   90.00
_cell.angle_gamma   90.00
#
_symmetry.space_group_name_H-M   'P 1'
#
loop_
_entity.id
_entity.type
_entity.pdbx_description
1 polymer ?
#
loop_
_entity_poly.entity_id
_entity_poly.type
_entity_poly.pdbx_seq_one_letter_code
_entity_poly.pdbx_strand_id
1 'polypeptide(L)'
;MEIGEIEIAKQRCESVIRTIENLPLSTAITASCRRTLLKLASSELSFLSSLFSVPSPQPLSVNIGHIESVVRILQLPSVTGVSRVCKSIPLPIGGVHVDLVCTLGKVPVWIIVSDRNPRYISWSGDRHGSKGLRFRIEQVLAAANSTTTLKPFSVILFFANGLPSSIYEKLKDEFGAVHFDFFGLDLDSDISMLDDFDCEWVNVVRTRSYKEAVSVEIKLIDQCGSLVSPETEVLVQAEVTELSQKDAFSTVISSMRLLGENCLINFDTTALVALVSGISNGCAERIVDMPEIELEEKFKGNTVFVIAQARSEIEKPGLVKMGTELSGKRGIVCKSVLSEFKELVSMYAGPNEKLRAEQLLKSLMVVNDNPSERVMSLPTTRKLAMKNKTVFGTGDRWGAPTLTANMAFVRAVAQSGMSLSTIDHSPQALTGD
;
A
#
# COMPACT_ATOMS: atom_id res chain seq x y z
N MET A 1 -30.91 22.89 10.90
CA MET A 1 -30.38 23.21 9.56
C MET A 1 -31.51 23.75 8.73
N GLU A 2 -31.26 24.78 7.94
CA GLU A 2 -32.22 25.28 6.95
C GLU A 2 -32.37 24.26 5.81
N ILE A 3 -33.50 24.28 5.10
CA ILE A 3 -33.77 23.37 3.97
C ILE A 3 -32.65 23.44 2.92
N GLY A 4 -32.09 24.62 2.66
CA GLY A 4 -30.96 24.80 1.76
C GLY A 4 -29.68 24.10 2.22
N GLU A 5 -29.40 24.04 3.53
CA GLU A 5 -28.23 23.34 4.06
C GLU A 5 -28.36 21.82 3.93
N ILE A 6 -29.58 21.28 4.05
CA ILE A 6 -29.85 19.86 3.86
C ILE A 6 -29.59 19.48 2.40
N GLU A 7 -30.05 20.30 1.45
CA GLU A 7 -29.84 20.03 0.03
C GLU A 7 -28.37 20.10 -0.38
N ILE A 8 -27.63 21.08 0.16
CA ILE A 8 -26.16 21.15 0.00
C ILE A 8 -25.49 19.89 0.58
N ALA A 9 -25.93 19.42 1.75
CA ALA A 9 -25.38 18.21 2.35
C ALA A 9 -25.65 16.95 1.51
N LYS A 10 -26.81 16.84 0.86
CA LYS A 10 -27.10 15.75 -0.08
C LYS A 10 -26.18 15.79 -1.30
N GLN A 11 -26.02 16.96 -1.93
CA GLN A 11 -25.11 17.15 -3.06
C GLN A 11 -23.67 16.75 -2.70
N ARG A 12 -23.23 17.07 -1.48
CA ARG A 12 -21.94 16.62 -0.95
C ARG A 12 -21.85 15.09 -0.83
N CYS A 13 -22.89 14.43 -0.30
CA CYS A 13 -22.95 12.96 -0.28
C CYS A 13 -22.84 12.35 -1.68
N GLU A 14 -23.57 12.88 -2.66
CA GLU A 14 -23.52 12.40 -4.05
C GLU A 14 -22.13 12.58 -4.67
N SER A 15 -21.50 13.73 -4.44
CA SER A 15 -20.13 14.01 -4.87
C SER A 15 -19.13 13.03 -4.24
N VAL A 16 -19.26 12.76 -2.94
CA VAL A 16 -18.44 11.77 -2.23
C VAL A 16 -18.63 10.37 -2.79
N ILE A 17 -19.85 9.94 -3.10
CA ILE A 17 -20.13 8.63 -3.69
C ILE A 17 -19.41 8.49 -5.04
N ARG A 18 -19.55 9.49 -5.93
CA ARG A 18 -18.84 9.51 -7.22
C ARG A 18 -17.33 9.47 -7.03
N THR A 19 -16.82 10.18 -6.03
CA THR A 19 -15.39 10.20 -5.71
C THR A 19 -14.91 8.83 -5.23
N ILE A 20 -15.68 8.15 -4.37
CA ILE A 20 -15.36 6.79 -3.90
C ILE A 20 -15.31 5.80 -5.06
N GLU A 21 -16.19 5.93 -6.05
CA GLU A 21 -16.20 5.09 -7.26
C GLU A 21 -14.95 5.34 -8.12
N ASN A 22 -14.52 6.60 -8.23
CA ASN A 22 -13.39 7.03 -9.05
C ASN A 22 -12.07 7.19 -8.27
N LEU A 23 -11.92 6.55 -7.11
CA LEU A 23 -10.65 6.58 -6.36
C LEU A 23 -9.48 6.07 -7.21
N PRO A 24 -8.28 6.68 -7.10
CA PRO A 24 -7.10 6.25 -7.84
C PRO A 24 -6.79 4.77 -7.66
N LEU A 25 -6.30 4.13 -8.72
CA LEU A 25 -5.83 2.74 -8.65
C LEU A 25 -4.65 2.58 -7.67
N SER A 26 -3.83 3.62 -7.53
CA SER A 26 -2.69 3.68 -6.60
C SER A 26 -3.09 3.52 -5.14
N THR A 27 -4.28 3.96 -4.73
CA THR A 27 -4.79 3.80 -3.35
C THR A 27 -4.86 2.33 -2.92
N ALA A 28 -4.99 1.41 -3.89
CA ALA A 28 -5.07 -0.04 -3.66
C ALA A 28 -6.11 -0.43 -2.59
N ILE A 29 -7.27 0.24 -2.61
CA ILE A 29 -8.35 0.01 -1.64
C ILE A 29 -9.01 -1.35 -1.84
N THR A 30 -9.16 -2.12 -0.76
CA THR A 30 -9.86 -3.41 -0.83
C THR A 30 -11.35 -3.23 -1.17
N ALA A 31 -11.94 -4.19 -1.88
CA ALA A 31 -13.37 -4.17 -2.22
C ALA A 31 -14.29 -4.08 -0.98
N SER A 32 -13.86 -4.69 0.15
CA SER A 32 -14.58 -4.58 1.43
C SER A 32 -14.57 -3.15 1.96
N CYS A 33 -13.44 -2.46 1.91
CA CYS A 33 -13.30 -1.07 2.35
C CYS A 33 -14.11 -0.11 1.47
N ARG A 34 -14.03 -0.28 0.14
CA ARG A 34 -14.84 0.50 -0.81
C ARG A 34 -16.34 0.35 -0.52
N ARG A 35 -16.81 -0.88 -0.30
CA ARG A 35 -18.21 -1.15 0.08
C ARG A 35 -18.59 -0.51 1.42
N THR A 36 -17.69 -0.51 2.40
CA THR A 36 -17.92 0.17 3.69
C THR A 36 -18.10 1.68 3.50
N LEU A 37 -17.23 2.34 2.74
CA LEU A 37 -17.32 3.78 2.45
C LEU A 37 -18.62 4.13 1.69
N LEU A 38 -18.93 3.38 0.63
CA LEU A 38 -20.18 3.58 -0.12
C LEU A 38 -21.39 3.43 0.81
N LYS A 39 -21.40 2.39 1.66
CA LYS A 39 -22.49 2.21 2.63
C LYS A 39 -22.63 3.39 3.58
N LEU A 40 -21.53 3.93 4.10
CA LEU A 40 -21.56 5.10 4.99
C LEU A 40 -22.12 6.32 4.26
N ALA A 41 -21.59 6.65 3.09
CA ALA A 41 -22.03 7.79 2.29
C ALA A 41 -23.50 7.67 1.84
N SER A 42 -23.92 6.50 1.35
CA SER A 42 -25.31 6.25 0.96
C SER A 42 -26.26 6.25 2.15
N SER A 43 -25.85 5.77 3.32
CA SER A 43 -26.67 5.83 4.54
C SER A 43 -26.89 7.26 5.01
N GLU A 44 -25.86 8.10 4.92
CA GLU A 44 -25.96 9.53 5.22
C GLU A 44 -26.89 10.24 4.23
N LEU A 45 -26.75 9.97 2.93
CA LEU A 45 -27.66 10.48 1.90
C LEU A 45 -29.11 10.06 2.14
N SER A 46 -29.32 8.80 2.53
CA SER A 46 -30.66 8.26 2.84
C SER A 46 -31.27 8.94 4.07
N PHE A 47 -30.45 9.19 5.10
CA PHE A 47 -30.85 9.95 6.28
C PHE A 47 -31.22 11.40 5.93
N LEU A 48 -30.37 12.10 5.17
CA LEU A 48 -30.67 13.47 4.72
C LEU A 48 -31.91 13.54 3.82
N SER A 49 -32.18 12.49 3.05
CA SER A 49 -33.36 12.39 2.19
C SER A 49 -34.64 12.07 2.97
N SER A 50 -34.55 11.45 4.15
CA SER A 50 -35.70 11.17 5.01
C SER A 50 -36.09 12.35 5.91
N LEU A 51 -35.22 13.36 6.04
CA LEU A 51 -35.54 14.62 6.70
C LEU A 51 -36.53 15.42 5.83
N PHE A 52 -37.83 15.19 6.06
CA PHE A 52 -38.89 16.03 5.53
C PHE A 52 -38.78 17.46 6.06
N SER A 53 -39.36 18.43 5.34
CA SER A 53 -39.27 19.90 5.47
C SER A 53 -39.64 20.54 6.82
N VAL A 54 -39.68 19.77 7.91
CA VAL A 54 -39.96 20.26 9.26
C VAL A 54 -38.64 20.62 9.95
N PRO A 55 -38.43 21.88 10.36
CA PRO A 55 -37.24 22.27 11.10
C PRO A 55 -37.18 21.52 12.43
N SER A 56 -36.19 20.65 12.58
CA SER A 56 -35.81 20.06 13.87
C SER A 56 -35.30 21.18 14.81
N PRO A 57 -35.80 21.27 16.05
CA PRO A 57 -35.28 22.21 17.05
C PRO A 57 -33.88 21.83 17.58
N GLN A 58 -33.38 20.63 17.23
CA GLN A 58 -32.04 20.17 17.61
C GLN A 58 -31.05 20.30 16.44
N PRO A 59 -29.77 20.64 16.71
CA PRO A 59 -28.73 20.66 15.70
C PRO A 59 -28.57 19.26 15.11
N LEU A 60 -28.72 19.14 13.79
CA LEU A 60 -28.55 17.90 13.06
C LEU A 60 -27.07 17.51 13.08
N SER A 61 -26.78 16.30 13.54
CA SER A 61 -25.44 15.72 13.45
C SER A 61 -25.30 15.07 12.08
N VAL A 62 -24.58 15.72 11.17
CA VAL A 62 -24.30 15.20 9.83
C VAL A 62 -22.86 14.70 9.79
N ASN A 63 -22.65 13.46 9.34
CA ASN A 63 -21.31 12.84 9.28
C ASN A 63 -20.59 13.09 7.97
N ILE A 64 -21.21 13.78 7.00
CA ILE A 64 -20.66 13.96 5.66
C ILE A 64 -19.25 14.57 5.66
N GLY A 65 -18.96 15.52 6.55
CA GLY A 65 -17.63 16.11 6.62
C GLY A 65 -16.54 15.13 7.06
N HIS A 66 -16.85 14.19 7.94
CA HIS A 66 -15.93 13.10 8.31
C HIS A 66 -15.67 12.18 7.12
N ILE A 67 -16.71 11.78 6.39
CA ILE A 67 -16.59 10.91 5.22
C ILE A 67 -15.78 11.60 4.12
N GLU A 68 -16.03 12.89 3.85
CA GLU A 68 -15.23 13.70 2.92
C GLU A 68 -13.75 13.73 3.30
N SER A 69 -13.46 13.91 4.59
CA SER A 69 -12.08 13.96 5.10
C SER A 69 -11.37 12.62 4.90
N VAL A 70 -12.05 11.51 5.19
CA VAL A 70 -11.53 10.16 4.94
C VAL A 70 -11.27 9.94 3.45
N VAL A 71 -12.22 10.30 2.58
CA VAL A 71 -12.06 10.15 1.13
C VAL A 71 -10.96 11.04 0.59
N ARG A 72 -10.81 12.26 1.10
CA ARG A 72 -9.73 13.17 0.68
C ARG A 72 -8.36 12.60 1.00
N ILE A 73 -8.19 12.00 2.18
CA ILE A 73 -6.95 11.31 2.57
C ILE A 73 -6.66 10.13 1.62
N LEU A 74 -7.69 9.37 1.24
CA LEU A 74 -7.54 8.23 0.33
C LEU A 74 -7.15 8.61 -1.10
N GLN A 75 -7.35 9.86 -1.51
CA GLN A 75 -6.94 10.36 -2.83
C GLN A 75 -5.44 10.67 -2.91
N LEU A 76 -4.73 10.73 -1.78
CA LEU A 76 -3.32 11.08 -1.79
C LEU A 76 -2.47 9.95 -2.41
N PRO A 77 -1.58 10.26 -3.36
CA PRO A 77 -0.67 9.29 -3.96
C PRO A 77 0.18 8.51 -2.95
N SER A 78 0.55 9.17 -1.84
CA SER A 78 1.35 8.57 -0.76
C SER A 78 0.59 7.54 0.07
N VAL A 79 -0.75 7.55 0.03
CA VAL A 79 -1.63 6.60 0.74
C VAL A 79 -1.91 5.40 -0.15
N THR A 80 -1.40 4.25 0.26
CA THR A 80 -1.51 2.98 -0.47
C THR A 80 -1.92 1.85 0.47
N GLY A 81 -2.25 0.67 -0.08
CA GLY A 81 -2.47 -0.53 0.71
C GLY A 81 -3.57 -0.38 1.78
N VAL A 82 -4.71 0.21 1.43
CA VAL A 82 -5.80 0.48 2.39
C VAL A 82 -6.52 -0.82 2.75
N SER A 83 -6.27 -1.31 3.97
CA SER A 83 -6.76 -2.61 4.43
C SER A 83 -8.01 -2.53 5.31
N ARG A 84 -8.23 -1.42 6.01
CA ARG A 84 -9.43 -1.15 6.82
C ARG A 84 -9.85 0.32 6.71
N VAL A 85 -11.16 0.55 6.68
CA VAL A 85 -11.77 1.89 6.67
C VAL A 85 -12.96 1.91 7.63
N CYS A 86 -12.99 2.90 8.53
CA CYS A 86 -14.04 3.18 9.52
C CYS A 86 -14.52 1.92 10.26
N LYS A 87 -13.56 1.18 10.85
CA LYS A 87 -13.82 -0.11 11.51
C LYS A 87 -13.09 -0.19 12.84
N SER A 88 -13.70 -0.89 13.79
CA SER A 88 -13.04 -1.23 15.04
C SER A 88 -11.98 -2.31 14.84
N ILE A 89 -10.82 -2.10 15.45
CA ILE A 89 -9.77 -3.11 15.59
C ILE A 89 -10.15 -4.00 16.77
N PRO A 90 -10.32 -5.32 16.55
CA PRO A 90 -10.71 -6.23 17.61
C PRO A 90 -9.53 -6.38 18.59
N LEU A 91 -9.81 -6.17 19.87
CA LEU A 91 -8.90 -6.42 20.97
C LEU A 91 -9.46 -7.54 21.85
N PRO A 92 -8.63 -8.18 22.71
CA PRO A 92 -9.12 -9.21 23.63
C PRO A 92 -10.29 -8.72 24.51
N ILE A 93 -10.31 -7.42 24.83
CA ILE A 93 -11.38 -6.77 25.58
C ILE A 93 -11.90 -5.59 24.75
N GLY A 94 -12.99 -5.81 24.00
CA GLY A 94 -13.65 -4.80 23.18
C GLY A 94 -12.95 -4.51 21.85
N GLY A 95 -12.93 -3.25 21.45
CA GLY A 95 -12.24 -2.82 20.23
C GLY A 95 -12.08 -1.31 20.16
N VAL A 96 -11.08 -0.87 19.41
CA VAL A 96 -10.79 0.55 19.22
C VAL A 96 -11.11 0.95 17.79
N HIS A 97 -11.90 2.01 17.63
CA HIS A 97 -12.25 2.52 16.32
C HIS A 97 -11.08 3.24 15.66
N VAL A 98 -10.72 2.80 14.47
CA VAL A 98 -9.70 3.43 13.62
C VAL A 98 -10.32 3.76 12.26
N ASP A 99 -10.10 4.98 11.78
CA ASP A 99 -10.71 5.46 10.55
C ASP A 99 -10.01 4.87 9.32
N LEU A 100 -8.67 4.78 9.33
CA LEU A 100 -7.91 4.12 8.27
C LEU A 100 -6.77 3.26 8.82
N VAL A 101 -6.61 2.07 8.25
CA VAL A 101 -5.38 1.27 8.36
C VAL A 101 -4.82 1.15 6.95
N CYS A 102 -3.67 1.75 6.72
CA CYS A 102 -3.07 1.87 5.38
C CYS A 102 -1.53 1.93 5.47
N THR A 103 -0.90 2.01 4.31
CA THR A 103 0.54 2.26 4.16
C THR A 103 0.73 3.69 3.66
N LEU A 104 1.52 4.48 4.39
CA LEU A 104 1.89 5.85 4.01
C LEU A 104 3.39 5.88 3.75
N GLY A 105 3.79 6.23 2.53
CA GLY A 105 5.22 6.30 2.17
C GLY A 105 5.99 5.00 2.46
N LYS A 106 5.37 3.83 2.20
CA LYS A 106 5.87 2.47 2.47
C LYS A 106 5.83 2.00 3.93
N VAL A 107 5.33 2.82 4.85
CA VAL A 107 5.27 2.50 6.27
C VAL A 107 3.82 2.25 6.71
N PRO A 108 3.52 1.20 7.49
CA PRO A 108 2.16 0.98 7.99
C PRO A 108 1.78 2.05 9.03
N VAL A 109 0.61 2.68 8.84
CA VAL A 109 0.10 3.73 9.74
C VAL A 109 -1.36 3.51 10.06
N TRP A 110 -1.79 4.00 11.22
CA TRP A 110 -3.20 4.15 11.56
C TRP A 110 -3.55 5.64 11.51
N ILE A 111 -4.67 5.98 10.87
CA ILE A 111 -5.13 7.36 10.79
C ILE A 111 -6.48 7.48 11.51
N ILE A 112 -6.57 8.47 12.37
CA ILE A 112 -7.79 8.88 13.06
C ILE A 112 -8.21 10.23 12.52
N VAL A 113 -9.45 10.32 12.04
CA VAL A 113 -10.01 11.50 11.39
C VAL A 113 -11.05 12.13 12.31
N SER A 114 -10.89 13.42 12.56
CA SER A 114 -11.84 14.24 13.31
C SER A 114 -12.36 15.38 12.46
N ASP A 115 -13.67 15.36 12.24
CA ASP A 115 -14.42 16.43 11.60
C ASP A 115 -15.02 17.44 12.60
N ARG A 116 -14.72 17.27 13.89
CA ARG A 116 -15.38 18.06 14.93
C ARG A 116 -14.91 19.52 14.86
N ASN A 117 -15.83 20.44 15.15
CA ASN A 117 -15.46 21.82 15.39
C ASN A 117 -14.48 21.87 16.59
N PRO A 118 -13.34 22.58 16.49
CA PRO A 118 -12.33 22.69 17.54
C PRO A 118 -12.89 23.05 18.92
N ARG A 119 -13.96 23.85 18.97
CA ARG A 119 -14.62 24.29 20.21
C ARG A 119 -15.27 23.15 21.00
N TYR A 120 -15.58 22.03 20.34
CA TYR A 120 -16.18 20.85 20.97
C TYR A 120 -15.16 19.72 21.20
N ILE A 121 -13.87 20.00 21.03
CA ILE A 121 -12.80 19.06 21.35
C ILE A 121 -12.33 19.35 22.78
N SER A 122 -12.64 18.43 23.71
CA SER A 122 -12.14 18.47 25.08
C SER A 122 -10.94 17.55 25.26
N TRP A 123 -9.91 18.01 25.99
CA TRP A 123 -8.74 17.18 26.31
C TRP A 123 -9.10 16.04 27.26
N SER A 124 -9.69 16.42 28.40
CA SER A 124 -10.12 15.52 29.46
C SER A 124 -11.62 15.26 29.37
N GLY A 125 -12.06 14.19 30.03
CA GLY A 125 -13.47 13.88 30.11
C GLY A 125 -14.30 14.95 30.81
N ASP A 126 -15.58 15.00 30.46
CA ASP A 126 -16.55 15.88 31.11
C ASP A 126 -17.31 15.16 32.24
N ARG A 127 -18.06 15.93 33.01
CA ARG A 127 -18.96 15.42 34.05
C ARG A 127 -20.14 14.59 33.50
N HIS A 128 -20.33 14.58 32.18
CA HIS A 128 -21.40 13.86 31.48
C HIS A 128 -20.94 12.51 30.90
N GLY A 129 -19.72 12.07 31.24
CA GLY A 129 -19.21 10.74 30.90
C GLY A 129 -18.48 10.66 29.56
N SER A 130 -18.27 11.78 28.86
CA SER A 130 -17.33 11.78 27.73
C SER A 130 -15.91 11.60 28.29
N LYS A 131 -15.10 10.74 27.69
CA LYS A 131 -13.75 10.42 28.21
C LYS A 131 -12.65 11.37 27.69
N GLY A 132 -13.01 12.31 26.81
CA GLY A 132 -12.09 13.28 26.22
C GLY A 132 -11.18 12.72 25.12
N LEU A 133 -10.46 13.61 24.43
CA LEU A 133 -9.50 13.27 23.38
C LEU A 133 -8.31 12.46 23.92
N ARG A 134 -7.80 12.81 25.10
CA ARG A 134 -6.64 12.14 25.72
C ARG A 134 -6.87 10.65 25.90
N PHE A 135 -7.99 10.27 26.52
CA PHE A 135 -8.34 8.87 26.74
C PHE A 135 -8.48 8.10 25.41
N ARG A 136 -9.07 8.74 24.39
CA ARG A 136 -9.19 8.12 23.06
C ARG A 136 -7.81 7.84 22.46
N ILE A 137 -6.87 8.75 22.58
CA ILE A 137 -5.49 8.57 22.10
C ILE A 137 -4.79 7.47 22.88
N GLU A 138 -4.89 7.47 24.22
CA GLU A 138 -4.33 6.40 25.08
C GLU A 138 -4.87 5.01 24.66
N GLN A 139 -6.17 4.89 24.38
CA GLN A 139 -6.76 3.65 23.90
C GLN A 139 -6.22 3.23 22.53
N VAL A 140 -6.09 4.16 21.58
CA VAL A 140 -5.55 3.89 20.24
C VAL A 140 -4.08 3.46 20.32
N LEU A 141 -3.27 4.15 21.12
CA LEU A 141 -1.86 3.82 21.30
C LEU A 141 -1.68 2.49 22.04
N ALA A 142 -2.49 2.19 23.06
CA ALA A 142 -2.49 0.90 23.73
C ALA A 142 -2.87 -0.23 22.75
N ALA A 143 -3.90 -0.02 21.92
CA ALA A 143 -4.32 -0.96 20.89
C ALA A 143 -3.20 -1.20 19.85
N ALA A 144 -2.57 -0.13 19.39
CA ALA A 144 -1.49 -0.16 18.41
C ALA A 144 -0.25 -0.90 18.94
N ASN A 145 0.08 -0.73 20.23
CA ASN A 145 1.17 -1.45 20.88
C ASN A 145 0.84 -2.92 21.17
N SER A 146 -0.43 -3.24 21.47
CA SER A 146 -0.85 -4.61 21.82
C SER A 146 -1.07 -5.52 20.61
N THR A 147 -1.31 -4.96 19.42
CA THR A 147 -1.63 -5.74 18.23
C THR A 147 -0.37 -6.08 17.44
N THR A 148 -0.10 -7.36 17.17
CA THR A 148 1.06 -7.77 16.36
C THR A 148 0.81 -7.60 14.86
N THR A 149 -0.29 -8.16 14.35
CA THR A 149 -0.59 -8.23 12.89
C THR A 149 -0.82 -6.85 12.25
N LEU A 150 -1.50 -5.95 12.95
CA LEU A 150 -1.83 -4.61 12.46
C LEU A 150 -0.94 -3.52 13.05
N LYS A 151 0.18 -3.88 13.70
CA LYS A 151 1.08 -2.94 14.38
C LYS A 151 1.49 -1.83 13.40
N PRO A 152 1.10 -0.56 13.64
CA PRO A 152 1.57 0.55 12.86
C PRO A 152 2.93 1.02 13.37
N PHE A 153 3.67 1.73 12.51
CA PHE A 153 4.86 2.47 12.91
C PHE A 153 4.49 3.80 13.58
N SER A 154 3.40 4.42 13.13
CA SER A 154 2.89 5.65 13.71
C SER A 154 1.36 5.73 13.64
N VAL A 155 0.80 6.53 14.54
CA VAL A 155 -0.61 6.92 14.53
C VAL A 155 -0.67 8.39 14.12
N ILE A 156 -1.46 8.68 13.10
CA ILE A 156 -1.68 10.04 12.61
C ILE A 156 -3.08 10.50 13.02
N LEU A 157 -3.15 11.67 13.63
CA LEU A 157 -4.40 12.33 13.97
C LEU A 157 -4.63 13.47 12.99
N PHE A 158 -5.72 13.42 12.24
CA PHE A 158 -6.12 14.43 11.26
C PHE A 158 -7.36 15.17 11.75
N PHE A 159 -7.23 16.48 11.95
CA PHE A 159 -8.31 17.37 12.38
C PHE A 159 -8.70 18.29 11.23
N ALA A 160 -9.82 17.99 10.57
CA ALA A 160 -10.23 18.66 9.33
C ALA A 160 -10.58 20.15 9.51
N ASN A 161 -11.08 20.52 10.70
CA ASN A 161 -11.45 21.89 11.07
C ASN A 161 -10.42 22.55 12.00
N GLY A 162 -9.22 21.96 12.12
CA GLY A 162 -8.16 22.44 12.97
C GLY A 162 -8.23 21.98 14.42
N LEU A 163 -7.32 22.50 15.24
CA LEU A 163 -7.14 22.09 16.63
C LEU A 163 -6.81 23.31 17.50
N PRO A 164 -7.38 23.46 18.71
CA PRO A 164 -7.00 24.54 19.62
C PRO A 164 -5.52 24.43 20.01
N SER A 165 -4.79 25.54 20.02
CA SER A 165 -3.35 25.55 20.34
C SER A 165 -3.03 24.92 21.70
N SER A 166 -3.90 25.12 22.71
CA SER A 166 -3.74 24.50 24.03
C SER A 166 -3.85 22.98 24.03
N ILE A 167 -4.56 22.39 23.06
CA ILE A 167 -4.65 20.93 22.87
C ILE A 167 -3.47 20.45 22.02
N TYR A 168 -3.07 21.23 21.01
CA TYR A 168 -1.90 20.94 20.21
C TYR A 168 -0.63 20.82 21.06
N GLU A 169 -0.37 21.79 21.95
CA GLU A 169 0.80 21.71 22.86
C GLU A 169 0.72 20.48 23.77
N LYS A 170 -0.47 20.13 24.28
CA LYS A 170 -0.63 18.90 25.09
C LYS A 170 -0.37 17.61 24.31
N LEU A 171 -0.72 17.56 23.02
CA LEU A 171 -0.37 16.41 22.17
C LEU A 171 1.15 16.26 22.05
N LYS A 172 1.84 17.39 21.89
CA LYS A 172 3.30 17.43 21.81
C LYS A 172 3.94 17.03 23.15
N ASP A 173 3.48 17.60 24.25
CA ASP A 173 4.05 17.40 25.58
C ASP A 173 3.76 16.01 26.15
N GLU A 174 2.52 15.51 26.02
CA GLU A 174 2.10 14.23 26.64
C GLU A 174 2.37 13.02 25.74
N PHE A 175 2.36 13.18 24.40
CA PHE A 175 2.48 12.06 23.45
C PHE A 175 3.64 12.19 22.46
N GLY A 176 4.47 13.25 22.55
CA GLY A 176 5.57 13.46 21.61
C GLY A 176 5.10 13.71 20.18
N ALA A 177 3.87 14.19 20.01
CA ALA A 177 3.29 14.40 18.68
C ALA A 177 4.06 15.46 17.91
N VAL A 178 4.38 15.17 16.64
CA VAL A 178 5.04 16.10 15.73
C VAL A 178 4.07 16.59 14.67
N HIS A 179 4.23 17.83 14.21
CA HIS A 179 3.48 18.31 13.05
C HIS A 179 3.73 17.38 11.87
N PHE A 180 2.67 16.93 11.24
CA PHE A 180 2.74 16.09 10.05
C PHE A 180 2.09 16.85 8.91
N ASP A 181 2.84 17.17 7.86
CA ASP A 181 2.25 17.81 6.69
C ASP A 181 1.62 16.77 5.78
N PHE A 182 0.32 16.60 5.93
CA PHE A 182 -0.44 15.58 5.20
C PHE A 182 -0.57 15.90 3.71
N PHE A 183 -0.47 17.17 3.32
CA PHE A 183 -0.69 17.64 1.95
C PHE A 183 0.58 18.23 1.29
N GLY A 184 1.66 18.47 2.05
CA GLY A 184 2.96 18.90 1.54
C GLY A 184 3.87 17.77 1.06
N LEU A 185 3.51 16.51 1.25
CA LEU A 185 4.26 15.35 0.73
C LEU A 185 4.19 15.19 -0.80
N ASP A 186 3.30 15.93 -1.49
CA ASP A 186 3.08 15.85 -2.94
C ASP A 186 3.56 17.10 -3.71
N LEU A 187 4.33 17.99 -3.10
CA LEU A 187 4.80 19.23 -3.76
C LEU A 187 5.87 19.03 -4.85
N ASP A 188 6.27 17.78 -5.11
CA ASP A 188 7.14 17.41 -6.24
C ASP A 188 6.40 16.68 -7.39
N SER A 189 5.06 16.70 -7.40
CA SER A 189 4.29 16.12 -8.51
C SER A 189 3.00 16.90 -8.77
N ASP A 190 3.10 17.92 -9.63
CA ASP A 190 2.04 18.50 -10.46
C ASP A 190 0.58 18.23 -10.05
N ILE A 191 0.15 18.81 -8.91
CA ILE A 191 -1.27 19.06 -8.65
C ILE A 191 -1.47 20.58 -8.71
N SER A 192 -1.25 21.13 -9.90
CA SER A 192 -1.62 22.50 -10.29
C SER A 192 -2.75 22.49 -11.33
N MET A 193 -3.74 21.60 -11.19
CA MET A 193 -4.85 21.48 -12.15
C MET A 193 -6.20 21.25 -11.49
N LEU A 194 -6.51 22.00 -10.41
CA LEU A 194 -7.89 22.14 -9.92
C LEU A 194 -8.22 23.54 -9.38
N ASP A 195 -7.46 24.56 -9.79
CA ASP A 195 -7.92 25.96 -9.76
C ASP A 195 -7.97 26.44 -11.23
N ASP A 196 -9.05 27.12 -11.60
CA ASP A 196 -9.42 27.65 -12.94
C ASP A 196 -9.96 26.66 -13.99
N PHE A 197 -11.24 26.30 -13.83
CA PHE A 197 -12.15 26.36 -14.97
C PHE A 197 -13.26 27.38 -14.67
N ASP A 198 -13.08 28.59 -15.20
CA ASP A 198 -14.16 29.55 -15.46
C ASP A 198 -15.13 28.91 -16.47
N CYS A 199 -16.08 28.14 -15.95
CA CYS A 199 -17.31 27.81 -16.65
C CYS A 199 -18.44 28.48 -15.88
N GLU A 200 -18.75 29.69 -16.33
CA GLU A 200 -20.01 30.36 -16.08
C GLU A 200 -21.13 29.36 -16.42
N TRP A 201 -21.81 28.84 -15.40
CA TRP A 201 -23.25 28.57 -15.26
C TRP A 201 -23.51 27.50 -14.17
N VAL A 202 -23.86 28.01 -12.98
CA VAL A 202 -24.88 27.49 -12.03
C VAL A 202 -24.51 26.27 -11.16
N ASN A 203 -24.44 26.57 -9.84
CA ASN A 203 -24.39 25.70 -8.65
C ASN A 203 -23.02 25.16 -8.21
N VAL A 204 -22.26 26.11 -7.63
CA VAL A 204 -21.10 25.93 -6.76
C VAL A 204 -21.43 24.99 -5.59
N VAL A 205 -21.11 23.69 -5.73
CA VAL A 205 -20.84 22.84 -4.57
C VAL A 205 -19.48 23.28 -4.04
N ARG A 206 -19.47 24.13 -3.00
CA ARG A 206 -18.23 24.59 -2.35
C ARG A 206 -17.36 23.38 -2.01
N THR A 207 -16.24 23.22 -2.71
CA THR A 207 -15.18 22.29 -2.32
C THR A 207 -14.69 22.68 -0.94
N ARG A 208 -14.69 21.72 -0.02
CA ARG A 208 -14.30 21.96 1.37
C ARG A 208 -12.84 22.41 1.43
N SER A 209 -12.60 23.56 2.06
CA SER A 209 -11.23 24.05 2.30
C SER A 209 -10.62 23.36 3.51
N TYR A 210 -9.42 22.79 3.35
CA TYR A 210 -8.62 22.21 4.43
C TYR A 210 -7.50 23.15 4.91
N LYS A 211 -7.62 24.47 4.64
CA LYS A 211 -6.60 25.47 5.02
C LYS A 211 -6.34 25.54 6.53
N GLU A 212 -7.35 25.23 7.33
CA GLU A 212 -7.27 25.21 8.80
C GLU A 212 -7.00 23.81 9.35
N ALA A 213 -6.86 22.79 8.49
CA ALA A 213 -6.68 21.43 8.94
C ALA A 213 -5.33 21.26 9.63
N VAL A 214 -5.32 20.48 10.70
CA VAL A 214 -4.10 20.18 11.47
C VAL A 214 -3.92 18.69 11.53
N SER A 215 -2.72 18.23 11.18
CA SER A 215 -2.30 16.83 11.31
C SER A 215 -1.08 16.70 12.20
N VAL A 216 -1.11 15.67 13.06
CA VAL A 216 0.01 15.32 13.91
C VAL A 216 0.31 13.83 13.84
N GLU A 217 1.59 13.49 13.86
CA GLU A 217 2.08 12.11 13.89
C GLU A 217 2.60 11.78 15.29
N ILE A 218 2.19 10.64 15.81
CA ILE A 218 2.72 10.02 17.03
C ILE A 218 3.41 8.72 16.63
N LYS A 219 4.75 8.71 16.71
CA LYS A 219 5.54 7.51 16.41
C LYS A 219 5.44 6.51 17.55
N LEU A 220 5.27 5.23 17.22
CA LEU A 220 5.39 4.17 18.21
C LEU A 220 6.88 3.89 18.42
N ILE A 221 7.39 4.14 19.62
CA ILE A 221 8.75 3.79 20.00
C ILE A 221 8.82 2.27 20.07
N ASP A 222 9.51 1.64 19.13
CA ASP A 222 9.78 0.21 19.23
C ASP A 222 10.82 0.00 20.33
N GLN A 223 10.46 -0.69 21.42
CA GLN A 223 11.44 -1.18 22.41
C GLN A 223 12.32 -2.30 21.85
N CYS A 224 12.21 -2.62 20.55
CA CYS A 224 13.05 -3.58 19.87
C CYS A 224 14.00 -2.89 18.90
N GLY A 225 15.17 -2.52 19.43
CA GLY A 225 16.39 -2.30 18.66
C GLY A 225 16.44 -1.00 17.87
N SER A 226 17.48 -0.23 18.15
CA SER A 226 18.39 0.30 17.13
C SER A 226 18.13 -0.31 15.75
N LEU A 227 18.16 0.50 14.70
CA LEU A 227 18.51 0.07 13.35
C LEU A 227 19.89 -0.62 13.43
N VAL A 228 19.93 -1.83 13.97
CA VAL A 228 21.07 -2.72 13.89
C VAL A 228 21.06 -3.08 12.43
N SER A 229 21.98 -2.46 11.70
CA SER A 229 22.44 -2.94 10.41
C SER A 229 22.47 -4.46 10.50
N PRO A 230 21.54 -5.18 9.83
CA PRO A 230 21.54 -6.63 9.90
C PRO A 230 22.91 -7.07 9.44
N GLU A 231 23.59 -7.87 10.26
CA GLU A 231 24.93 -8.38 10.01
C GLU A 231 25.01 -8.81 8.55
N THR A 232 25.67 -7.96 7.77
CA THR A 232 25.77 -8.12 6.34
C THR A 232 26.98 -8.99 6.12
N GLU A 233 26.77 -10.28 5.88
CA GLU A 233 27.79 -11.05 5.17
C GLU A 233 27.85 -10.50 3.75
N VAL A 234 28.70 -9.47 3.56
CA VAL A 234 29.07 -8.96 2.25
C VAL A 234 29.90 -10.04 1.59
N LEU A 235 29.27 -10.92 0.81
CA LEU A 235 30.01 -11.72 -0.16
C LEU A 235 30.50 -10.77 -1.26
N VAL A 236 31.82 -10.74 -1.39
CA VAL A 236 32.66 -9.86 -2.22
C VAL A 236 32.08 -9.62 -3.62
N GLN A 237 32.03 -8.34 -4.00
CA GLN A 237 31.70 -7.85 -5.34
C GLN A 237 32.65 -8.41 -6.39
N ALA A 238 32.10 -8.80 -7.55
CA ALA A 238 32.87 -8.92 -8.78
C ALA A 238 32.55 -7.71 -9.67
N GLU A 239 33.60 -7.07 -10.20
CA GLU A 239 33.51 -6.01 -11.21
C GLU A 239 32.63 -6.48 -12.39
N VAL A 240 31.59 -5.71 -12.68
CA VAL A 240 30.73 -5.95 -13.84
C VAL A 240 31.54 -5.61 -15.09
N THR A 241 31.95 -6.65 -15.81
CA THR A 241 32.58 -6.52 -17.14
C THR A 241 31.58 -5.83 -18.08
N GLU A 242 32.01 -4.76 -18.77
CA GLU A 242 31.20 -4.06 -19.77
C GLU A 242 30.65 -5.04 -20.80
N LEU A 243 29.31 -5.16 -20.87
CA LEU A 243 28.61 -6.06 -21.78
C LEU A 243 28.36 -5.38 -23.13
N SER A 244 28.72 -6.09 -24.21
CA SER A 244 28.72 -5.58 -25.59
C SER A 244 27.41 -5.80 -26.38
N GLN A 245 26.27 -6.01 -25.72
CA GLN A 245 24.95 -6.07 -26.38
C GLN A 245 23.87 -5.41 -25.50
N LYS A 246 23.25 -4.34 -25.99
CA LYS A 246 22.13 -3.64 -25.32
C LYS A 246 20.82 -4.40 -25.53
N ASP A 247 20.63 -5.52 -24.83
CA ASP A 247 19.33 -6.16 -24.72
C ASP A 247 18.49 -5.55 -23.58
N ALA A 248 17.18 -5.86 -23.57
CA ALA A 248 16.25 -5.30 -22.58
C ALA A 248 16.61 -5.70 -21.15
N PHE A 249 17.08 -6.94 -20.95
CA PHE A 249 17.50 -7.44 -19.64
C PHE A 249 18.71 -6.69 -19.11
N SER A 250 19.77 -6.55 -19.90
CA SER A 250 20.97 -5.81 -19.53
C SER A 250 20.65 -4.35 -19.20
N THR A 251 19.68 -3.76 -19.91
CA THR A 251 19.17 -2.40 -19.61
C THR A 251 18.51 -2.34 -18.23
N VAL A 252 17.64 -3.31 -17.90
CA VAL A 252 17.01 -3.39 -16.57
C VAL A 252 18.06 -3.55 -15.47
N ILE A 253 18.98 -4.51 -15.61
CA ILE A 253 20.03 -4.76 -14.59
C ILE A 253 20.94 -3.54 -14.42
N SER A 254 21.33 -2.88 -15.51
CA SER A 254 22.18 -1.68 -15.46
C SER A 254 21.47 -0.47 -14.86
N SER A 255 20.13 -0.44 -14.89
CA SER A 255 19.34 0.65 -14.27
C SER A 255 19.20 0.50 -12.76
N MET A 256 19.42 -0.70 -12.21
CA MET A 256 19.37 -0.94 -10.77
C MET A 256 20.59 -0.32 -10.06
N ARG A 257 20.40 0.15 -8.83
CA ARG A 257 21.51 0.66 -8.01
C ARG A 257 22.24 -0.47 -7.32
N LEU A 258 23.56 -0.47 -7.45
CA LEU A 258 24.45 -1.32 -6.64
C LEU A 258 24.64 -0.76 -5.22
N LEU A 259 24.44 0.54 -5.03
CA LEU A 259 24.69 1.27 -3.77
C LEU A 259 23.54 2.24 -3.43
N GLY A 260 23.10 2.24 -2.17
CA GLY A 260 22.05 3.12 -1.64
C GLY A 260 21.05 2.38 -0.74
N GLU A 261 20.84 2.88 0.48
CA GLU A 261 20.02 2.21 1.51
C GLU A 261 18.52 2.56 1.44
N ASN A 262 18.16 3.70 0.86
CA ASN A 262 16.81 4.26 1.00
C ASN A 262 15.80 3.80 -0.08
N CYS A 263 16.21 2.98 -1.05
CA CYS A 263 15.31 2.53 -2.12
C CYS A 263 15.51 1.05 -2.45
N LEU A 264 15.06 0.19 -1.53
CA LEU A 264 15.16 -1.26 -1.65
C LEU A 264 13.92 -1.85 -2.34
N ILE A 265 14.11 -2.94 -3.08
CA ILE A 265 13.06 -3.84 -3.57
C ILE A 265 13.41 -5.26 -3.18
N ASN A 266 12.45 -5.97 -2.59
CA ASN A 266 12.59 -7.39 -2.27
C ASN A 266 12.12 -8.25 -3.46
N PHE A 267 12.98 -9.14 -3.92
CA PHE A 267 12.68 -10.05 -5.02
C PHE A 267 12.09 -11.35 -4.47
N ASP A 268 10.92 -11.72 -4.98
CA ASP A 268 10.40 -13.07 -4.78
C ASP A 268 10.88 -14.02 -5.89
N THR A 269 10.65 -15.32 -5.71
CA THR A 269 11.04 -16.34 -6.68
C THR A 269 10.42 -16.10 -8.07
N THR A 270 9.18 -15.61 -8.11
CA THR A 270 8.47 -15.38 -9.38
C THR A 270 9.06 -14.21 -10.17
N ALA A 271 9.55 -13.18 -9.50
CA ALA A 271 10.22 -12.03 -10.09
C ALA A 271 11.58 -12.41 -10.68
N LEU A 272 12.36 -13.21 -9.94
CA LEU A 272 13.62 -13.74 -10.44
C LEU A 272 13.41 -14.59 -11.70
N VAL A 273 12.42 -15.48 -11.68
CA VAL A 273 12.05 -16.28 -12.87
C VAL A 273 11.60 -15.40 -14.03
N ALA A 274 10.76 -14.40 -13.78
CA ALA A 274 10.26 -13.51 -14.83
C ALA A 274 11.36 -12.68 -15.50
N LEU A 275 12.34 -12.20 -14.75
CA LEU A 275 13.46 -11.45 -15.33
C LEU A 275 14.33 -12.30 -16.24
N VAL A 276 14.56 -13.58 -15.90
CA VAL A 276 15.48 -14.45 -16.64
C VAL A 276 14.78 -15.30 -17.69
N SER A 277 13.46 -15.47 -17.61
CA SER A 277 12.66 -16.30 -18.51
C SER A 277 12.90 -15.94 -19.98
N GLY A 278 13.04 -16.97 -20.82
CA GLY A 278 13.06 -16.78 -22.27
C GLY A 278 11.85 -16.02 -22.81
N ILE A 279 10.67 -16.16 -22.18
CA ILE A 279 9.44 -15.45 -22.60
C ILE A 279 9.71 -13.95 -22.60
N SER A 280 10.17 -13.41 -21.47
CA SER A 280 10.46 -11.99 -21.32
C SER A 280 11.73 -11.53 -22.03
N ASN A 281 12.53 -12.46 -22.57
CA ASN A 281 13.80 -12.21 -23.22
C ASN A 281 13.79 -12.58 -24.72
N GLY A 282 12.64 -12.40 -25.38
CA GLY A 282 12.53 -12.48 -26.85
C GLY A 282 12.12 -13.85 -27.42
N CYS A 283 11.83 -14.85 -26.58
CA CYS A 283 11.30 -16.13 -27.07
C CYS A 283 9.77 -16.15 -27.23
N ALA A 284 9.05 -15.11 -26.81
CA ALA A 284 7.58 -15.11 -26.81
C ALA A 284 6.96 -15.37 -28.19
N GLU A 285 7.41 -14.67 -29.24
CA GLU A 285 6.92 -14.86 -30.62
C GLU A 285 7.18 -16.30 -31.10
N ARG A 286 8.41 -16.79 -30.92
CA ARG A 286 8.79 -18.16 -31.27
C ARG A 286 7.93 -19.21 -30.57
N ILE A 287 7.52 -18.97 -29.33
CA ILE A 287 6.64 -19.89 -28.58
C ILE A 287 5.22 -19.88 -29.16
N VAL A 288 4.70 -18.71 -29.55
CA VAL A 288 3.36 -18.59 -30.14
C VAL A 288 3.29 -19.23 -31.53
N ASP A 289 4.38 -19.14 -32.30
CA ASP A 289 4.48 -19.69 -33.65
C ASP A 289 4.87 -21.17 -33.70
N MET A 290 5.23 -21.77 -32.55
CA MET A 290 5.66 -23.16 -32.45
C MET A 290 4.49 -24.13 -32.73
N PRO A 291 4.70 -25.22 -33.49
CA PRO A 291 3.67 -26.24 -33.71
C PRO A 291 3.19 -26.87 -32.39
N GLU A 292 1.89 -27.19 -32.30
CA GLU A 292 1.26 -27.73 -31.09
C GLU A 292 1.94 -29.01 -30.56
N ILE A 293 2.39 -29.89 -31.48
CA ILE A 293 3.10 -31.13 -31.12
C ILE A 293 4.41 -30.83 -30.38
N GLU A 294 5.20 -29.86 -30.88
CA GLU A 294 6.47 -29.47 -30.25
C GLU A 294 6.23 -28.78 -28.90
N LEU A 295 5.17 -27.97 -28.81
CA LEU A 295 4.79 -27.31 -27.57
C LEU A 295 4.41 -28.31 -26.47
N GLU A 296 3.62 -29.34 -26.81
CA GLU A 296 3.23 -30.39 -25.85
C GLU A 296 4.42 -31.24 -25.40
N GLU A 297 5.33 -31.58 -26.31
CA GLU A 297 6.57 -32.30 -25.96
C GLU A 297 7.45 -31.48 -25.02
N LYS A 298 7.55 -30.17 -25.26
CA LYS A 298 8.42 -29.26 -24.52
C LYS A 298 7.86 -28.87 -23.16
N PHE A 299 6.58 -28.48 -23.08
CA PHE A 299 5.99 -27.88 -21.88
C PHE A 299 5.05 -28.80 -21.10
N LYS A 300 4.76 -30.00 -21.60
CA LYS A 300 4.09 -31.12 -20.90
C LYS A 300 2.96 -30.68 -19.97
N GLY A 301 1.73 -30.56 -20.49
CA GLY A 301 0.56 -30.20 -19.69
C GLY A 301 0.53 -28.74 -19.20
N ASN A 302 1.62 -27.98 -19.32
CA ASN A 302 1.66 -26.54 -19.05
C ASN A 302 1.55 -25.67 -20.32
N THR A 303 1.44 -26.28 -21.50
CA THR A 303 1.39 -25.62 -22.81
C THR A 303 0.44 -24.42 -22.84
N VAL A 304 -0.79 -24.61 -22.39
CA VAL A 304 -1.83 -23.56 -22.36
C VAL A 304 -1.38 -22.34 -21.55
N PHE A 305 -0.72 -22.56 -20.41
CA PHE A 305 -0.22 -21.48 -19.56
C PHE A 305 0.96 -20.74 -20.20
N VAL A 306 1.90 -21.48 -20.79
CA VAL A 306 3.09 -20.90 -21.43
C VAL A 306 2.71 -20.07 -22.66
N ILE A 307 1.78 -20.55 -23.49
CA ILE A 307 1.25 -19.79 -24.64
C ILE A 307 0.55 -18.51 -24.16
N ALA A 308 -0.27 -18.59 -23.10
CA ALA A 308 -0.95 -17.42 -22.55
C ALA A 308 0.04 -16.36 -22.03
N GLN A 309 1.12 -16.81 -21.37
CA GLN A 309 2.21 -15.93 -20.92
C GLN A 309 2.95 -15.29 -22.10
N ALA A 310 3.28 -16.06 -23.15
CA ALA A 310 3.93 -15.55 -24.34
C ALA A 310 3.08 -14.50 -25.07
N ARG A 311 1.78 -14.77 -25.27
CA ARG A 311 0.85 -13.78 -25.84
C ARG A 311 0.78 -12.50 -25.00
N SER A 312 0.69 -12.64 -23.67
CA SER A 312 0.68 -11.48 -22.77
C SER A 312 1.97 -10.66 -22.85
N GLU A 313 3.12 -11.29 -23.04
CA GLU A 313 4.42 -10.60 -23.17
C GLU A 313 4.52 -9.83 -24.49
N ILE A 314 4.01 -10.39 -25.59
CA ILE A 314 3.96 -9.71 -26.90
C ILE A 314 3.09 -8.44 -26.82
N GLU A 315 1.93 -8.53 -26.17
CA GLU A 315 1.03 -7.38 -25.99
C GLU A 315 1.63 -6.34 -25.03
N LYS A 316 2.28 -6.79 -23.96
CA LYS A 316 2.80 -5.94 -22.90
C LYS A 316 4.13 -6.46 -22.36
N PRO A 317 5.26 -5.97 -22.89
CA PRO A 317 6.59 -6.42 -22.48
C PRO A 317 6.84 -6.22 -20.99
N GLY A 318 7.08 -7.32 -20.27
CA GLY A 318 7.24 -7.37 -18.83
C GLY A 318 8.50 -6.66 -18.35
N LEU A 319 9.61 -6.81 -19.08
CA LEU A 319 10.89 -6.16 -18.74
C LEU A 319 10.80 -4.63 -18.78
N VAL A 320 10.00 -4.06 -19.67
CA VAL A 320 9.81 -2.60 -19.75
C VAL A 320 9.11 -2.09 -18.48
N LYS A 321 8.03 -2.75 -18.08
CA LYS A 321 7.29 -2.41 -16.84
C LYS A 321 8.20 -2.57 -15.61
N MET A 322 8.88 -3.70 -15.49
CA MET A 322 9.78 -3.96 -14.35
C MET A 322 10.98 -3.01 -14.36
N GLY A 323 11.52 -2.65 -15.52
CA GLY A 323 12.63 -1.70 -15.65
C GLY A 323 12.29 -0.33 -15.05
N THR A 324 11.11 0.22 -15.35
CA THR A 324 10.65 1.47 -14.74
C THR A 324 10.55 1.36 -13.21
N GLU A 325 10.05 0.23 -12.71
CA GLU A 325 9.91 0.01 -11.27
C GLU A 325 11.23 -0.26 -10.55
N LEU A 326 12.21 -0.85 -11.21
CA LEU A 326 13.50 -1.23 -10.64
C LEU A 326 14.57 -0.14 -10.79
N SER A 327 14.40 0.76 -11.76
CA SER A 327 15.36 1.82 -12.07
C SER A 327 15.66 2.69 -10.84
N GLY A 328 16.95 2.85 -10.55
CA GLY A 328 17.41 3.62 -9.40
C GLY A 328 17.22 2.93 -8.05
N LYS A 329 16.81 1.65 -8.01
CA LYS A 329 16.54 0.90 -6.77
C LYS A 329 17.51 -0.26 -6.60
N ARG A 330 17.79 -0.62 -5.34
CA ARG A 330 18.66 -1.75 -4.98
C ARG A 330 17.84 -2.99 -4.71
N GLY A 331 18.17 -4.08 -5.39
CA GLY A 331 17.48 -5.36 -5.21
C GLY A 331 18.03 -6.15 -4.02
N ILE A 332 17.14 -6.69 -3.20
CA ILE A 332 17.46 -7.64 -2.13
C ILE A 332 16.76 -8.97 -2.39
N VAL A 333 17.36 -10.07 -1.94
CA VAL A 333 16.78 -11.41 -2.03
C VAL A 333 17.10 -12.19 -0.76
N CYS A 334 16.09 -12.87 -0.19
CA CYS A 334 16.30 -13.66 1.02
C CYS A 334 16.87 -15.05 0.70
N LYS A 335 17.59 -15.66 1.65
CA LYS A 335 18.28 -16.95 1.48
C LYS A 335 17.34 -18.06 0.97
N SER A 336 16.11 -18.15 1.50
CA SER A 336 15.12 -19.13 1.03
C SER A 336 14.75 -18.95 -0.45
N VAL A 337 14.52 -17.71 -0.91
CA VAL A 337 14.20 -17.41 -2.32
C VAL A 337 15.39 -17.74 -3.22
N LEU A 338 16.60 -17.39 -2.78
CA LEU A 338 17.81 -17.69 -3.53
C LEU A 338 17.99 -19.19 -3.76
N SER A 339 17.74 -20.02 -2.74
CA SER A 339 17.81 -21.48 -2.85
C SER A 339 16.75 -22.01 -3.82
N GLU A 340 15.48 -21.62 -3.64
CA GLU A 340 14.36 -22.05 -4.49
C GLU A 340 14.61 -21.66 -5.96
N PHE A 341 15.10 -20.44 -6.20
CA PHE A 341 15.42 -19.96 -7.55
C PHE A 341 16.57 -20.76 -8.18
N LYS A 342 17.66 -21.03 -7.45
CA LYS A 342 18.79 -21.83 -7.97
C LYS A 342 18.35 -23.25 -8.32
N GLU A 343 17.49 -23.86 -7.51
CA GLU A 343 16.92 -25.18 -7.80
C GLU A 343 16.08 -25.16 -9.08
N LEU A 344 15.20 -24.17 -9.25
CA LEU A 344 14.39 -24.01 -10.46
C LEU A 344 15.25 -23.83 -11.71
N VAL A 345 16.26 -22.95 -11.65
CA VAL A 345 17.21 -22.73 -12.75
C VAL A 345 17.99 -24.01 -13.07
N SER A 346 18.43 -24.75 -12.05
CA SER A 346 19.13 -26.01 -12.27
C SER A 346 18.25 -27.06 -12.97
N MET A 347 16.96 -27.12 -12.64
CA MET A 347 16.04 -28.14 -13.16
C MET A 347 15.50 -27.81 -14.55
N TYR A 348 15.17 -26.54 -14.82
CA TYR A 348 14.35 -26.16 -15.98
C TYR A 348 15.01 -25.19 -16.94
N ALA A 349 16.04 -24.43 -16.53
CA ALA A 349 16.61 -23.39 -17.36
C ALA A 349 17.54 -23.93 -18.45
N GLY A 350 17.48 -23.31 -19.63
CA GLY A 350 18.44 -23.52 -20.71
C GLY A 350 19.71 -22.69 -20.53
N PRO A 351 20.68 -22.78 -21.46
CA PRO A 351 21.95 -22.04 -21.37
C PRO A 351 21.79 -20.52 -21.24
N ASN A 352 20.84 -19.92 -21.97
CA ASN A 352 20.66 -18.48 -21.97
C ASN A 352 19.98 -18.00 -20.68
N GLU A 353 18.99 -18.76 -20.19
CA GLU A 353 18.35 -18.49 -18.89
C GLU A 353 19.32 -18.63 -17.73
N LYS A 354 20.22 -19.61 -17.78
CA LYS A 354 21.29 -19.78 -16.79
C LYS A 354 22.25 -18.60 -16.78
N LEU A 355 22.67 -18.13 -17.96
CA LEU A 355 23.54 -16.95 -18.07
C LEU A 355 22.88 -15.71 -17.47
N ARG A 356 21.61 -15.45 -17.82
CA ARG A 356 20.84 -14.33 -17.23
C ARG A 356 20.67 -14.49 -15.72
N ALA A 357 20.43 -15.70 -15.22
CA ALA A 357 20.34 -15.96 -13.79
C ALA A 357 21.64 -15.63 -13.06
N GLU A 358 22.80 -16.04 -13.60
CA GLU A 358 24.10 -15.69 -13.02
C GLU A 358 24.35 -14.18 -13.00
N GLN A 359 23.99 -13.48 -14.08
CA GLN A 359 24.11 -12.02 -14.16
C GLN A 359 23.19 -11.31 -13.16
N LEU A 360 21.93 -11.72 -13.07
CA LEU A 360 20.96 -11.17 -12.11
C LEU A 360 21.44 -11.36 -10.68
N LEU A 361 21.87 -12.56 -10.30
CA LEU A 361 22.29 -12.85 -8.93
C LEU A 361 23.52 -12.02 -8.49
N LYS A 362 24.42 -11.66 -9.41
CA LYS A 362 25.56 -10.76 -9.12
C LYS A 362 25.11 -9.32 -8.80
N SER A 363 23.93 -8.92 -9.24
CA SER A 363 23.38 -7.57 -9.02
C SER A 363 22.54 -7.42 -7.75
N LEU A 364 22.23 -8.52 -7.06
CA LEU A 364 21.32 -8.54 -5.90
C LEU A 364 22.08 -8.67 -4.58
N MET A 365 21.58 -7.99 -3.54
CA MET A 365 22.06 -8.17 -2.17
C MET A 365 21.33 -9.35 -1.51
N VAL A 366 22.08 -10.38 -1.12
CA VAL A 366 21.52 -11.52 -0.38
C VAL A 366 21.36 -11.15 1.09
N VAL A 367 20.18 -11.39 1.65
CA VAL A 367 19.86 -11.13 3.06
C VAL A 367 19.41 -12.41 3.76
N ASN A 368 19.56 -12.45 5.08
CA ASN A 368 19.02 -13.54 5.89
C ASN A 368 17.49 -13.53 5.86
N ASP A 369 16.90 -14.72 6.02
CA ASP A 369 15.46 -14.87 6.20
C ASP A 369 15.06 -14.28 7.57
N ASN A 370 14.62 -13.02 7.57
CA ASN A 370 14.28 -12.29 8.78
C ASN A 370 12.91 -11.63 8.62
N PRO A 371 11.81 -12.41 8.66
CA PRO A 371 10.49 -11.87 8.47
C PRO A 371 10.04 -10.98 9.62
N SER A 372 9.22 -9.97 9.33
CA SER A 372 8.60 -9.13 10.34
C SER A 372 7.65 -9.94 11.22
N GLU A 373 7.56 -9.56 12.50
CA GLU A 373 6.66 -10.22 13.45
C GLU A 373 5.20 -10.14 13.02
N ARG A 374 4.79 -9.01 12.43
CA ARG A 374 3.42 -8.81 11.96
C ARG A 374 3.01 -9.79 10.87
N VAL A 375 3.91 -10.07 9.91
CA VAL A 375 3.64 -11.09 8.88
C VAL A 375 3.67 -12.48 9.47
N MET A 376 4.59 -12.73 10.41
CA MET A 376 4.72 -14.01 11.09
C MET A 376 3.54 -14.35 12.00
N SER A 377 2.83 -13.37 12.56
CA SER A 377 1.64 -13.58 13.39
C SER A 377 0.39 -13.96 12.59
N LEU A 378 0.41 -13.86 11.25
CA LEU A 378 -0.69 -14.33 10.42
C LEU A 378 -0.88 -15.85 10.53
N PRO A 379 -2.11 -16.38 10.48
CA PRO A 379 -2.34 -17.81 10.54
C PRO A 379 -1.73 -18.51 9.32
N THR A 380 -1.01 -19.61 9.54
CA THR A 380 -0.49 -20.43 8.46
C THR A 380 -1.63 -21.24 7.85
N THR A 381 -1.95 -20.96 6.58
CA THR A 381 -2.99 -21.66 5.82
C THR A 381 -2.47 -22.00 4.43
N ARG A 382 -3.24 -22.75 3.62
CA ARG A 382 -2.87 -23.00 2.22
C ARG A 382 -2.65 -21.71 1.42
N LYS A 383 -3.40 -20.64 1.72
CA LYS A 383 -3.27 -19.33 1.06
C LYS A 383 -2.18 -18.46 1.69
N LEU A 384 -1.89 -18.66 2.98
CA LEU A 384 -0.88 -17.95 3.76
C LEU A 384 0.25 -18.92 4.15
N ALA A 385 0.87 -19.53 3.14
CA ALA A 385 1.91 -20.54 3.35
C ALA A 385 3.16 -19.93 4.00
N MET A 386 3.86 -20.73 4.82
CA MET A 386 5.03 -20.28 5.58
C MET A 386 6.16 -19.76 4.70
N LYS A 387 6.36 -20.35 3.52
CA LYS A 387 7.37 -19.86 2.56
C LYS A 387 7.09 -18.42 2.13
N ASN A 388 5.85 -18.10 1.78
CA ASN A 388 5.47 -16.75 1.38
C ASN A 388 5.53 -15.78 2.57
N LYS A 389 5.15 -16.21 3.78
CA LYS A 389 5.32 -15.38 4.99
C LYS A 389 6.79 -14.99 5.21
N THR A 390 7.72 -15.90 4.93
CA THR A 390 9.16 -15.64 5.03
C THR A 390 9.60 -14.58 4.01
N VAL A 391 9.23 -14.74 2.73
CA VAL A 391 9.61 -13.80 1.66
C VAL A 391 9.03 -12.41 1.88
N PHE A 392 7.70 -12.33 1.99
CA PHE A 392 7.00 -11.04 2.13
C PHE A 392 7.29 -10.39 3.48
N GLY A 393 7.44 -11.19 4.55
CA GLY A 393 7.81 -10.69 5.85
C GLY A 393 9.23 -10.12 5.87
N THR A 394 10.16 -10.70 5.10
CA THR A 394 11.52 -10.15 5.00
C THR A 394 11.49 -8.81 4.28
N GLY A 395 10.83 -8.72 3.12
CA GLY A 395 10.64 -7.44 2.44
C GLY A 395 9.98 -6.39 3.35
N ASP A 396 8.95 -6.80 4.10
CA ASP A 396 8.26 -5.94 5.06
C ASP A 396 9.17 -5.39 6.17
N ARG A 397 10.02 -6.25 6.77
CA ARG A 397 10.98 -5.81 7.81
C ARG A 397 12.00 -4.80 7.26
N TRP A 398 12.41 -4.96 6.00
CA TRP A 398 13.35 -4.08 5.34
C TRP A 398 12.71 -2.80 4.77
N GLY A 399 11.38 -2.62 4.91
CA GLY A 399 10.66 -1.52 4.27
C GLY A 399 10.74 -1.56 2.72
N ALA A 400 11.01 -2.75 2.17
CA ALA A 400 11.23 -2.98 0.75
C ALA A 400 9.96 -3.56 0.11
N PRO A 401 9.34 -2.89 -0.88
CA PRO A 401 8.24 -3.47 -1.63
C PRO A 401 8.66 -4.80 -2.24
N THR A 402 7.80 -5.82 -2.09
CA THR A 402 8.09 -7.14 -2.69
C THR A 402 7.59 -7.16 -4.13
N LEU A 403 8.49 -7.36 -5.09
CA LEU A 403 8.17 -7.61 -6.50
C LEU A 403 7.69 -9.06 -6.63
N THR A 404 6.46 -9.27 -7.11
CA THR A 404 5.81 -10.59 -7.09
C THR A 404 4.72 -10.74 -8.15
N ALA A 405 4.50 -11.97 -8.63
CA ALA A 405 3.29 -12.39 -9.35
C ALA A 405 2.30 -13.15 -8.44
N ASN A 406 2.65 -13.43 -7.18
CA ASN A 406 1.82 -14.16 -6.22
C ASN A 406 0.77 -13.26 -5.55
N MET A 407 -0.11 -12.68 -6.38
CA MET A 407 -1.18 -11.80 -5.91
C MET A 407 -2.24 -12.55 -5.09
N ALA A 408 -2.27 -13.89 -5.13
CA ALA A 408 -3.13 -14.69 -4.27
C ALA A 408 -2.73 -14.55 -2.78
N PHE A 409 -1.43 -14.57 -2.48
CA PHE A 409 -0.93 -14.35 -1.13
C PHE A 409 -1.24 -12.92 -0.66
N VAL A 410 -0.95 -11.91 -1.49
CA VAL A 410 -1.23 -10.49 -1.19
C VAL A 410 -2.70 -10.27 -0.85
N ARG A 411 -3.62 -10.85 -1.64
CA ARG A 411 -5.07 -10.79 -1.37
C ARG A 411 -5.47 -11.51 -0.09
N ALA A 412 -4.84 -12.65 0.23
CA ALA A 412 -5.12 -13.37 1.47
C ALA A 412 -4.65 -12.58 2.70
N VAL A 413 -3.52 -11.87 2.61
CA VAL A 413 -3.07 -10.95 3.65
C VAL A 413 -4.05 -9.79 3.80
N ALA A 414 -4.50 -9.18 2.70
CA ALA A 414 -5.51 -8.12 2.70
C ALA A 414 -6.82 -8.54 3.38
N GLN A 415 -7.23 -9.81 3.23
CA GLN A 415 -8.43 -10.35 3.90
C GLN A 415 -8.29 -10.45 5.42
N SER A 416 -7.07 -10.54 5.96
CA SER A 416 -6.81 -10.42 7.40
C SER A 416 -6.90 -8.97 7.91
N GLY A 417 -7.04 -8.00 6.98
CA GLY A 417 -7.07 -6.57 7.27
C GLY A 417 -5.68 -5.96 7.45
N MET A 418 -4.62 -6.65 7.03
CA MET A 418 -3.25 -6.16 6.91
C MET A 418 -2.96 -5.79 5.45
N SER A 419 -2.09 -4.83 5.18
CA SER A 419 -1.48 -4.62 3.86
C SER A 419 0.03 -4.82 3.87
N LEU A 420 0.55 -5.13 2.69
CA LEU A 420 1.98 -5.25 2.37
C LEU A 420 2.30 -4.33 1.20
N SER A 421 3.50 -3.76 1.21
CA SER A 421 4.00 -3.02 0.05
C SER A 421 4.48 -4.02 -1.00
N THR A 422 3.88 -3.98 -2.18
CA THR A 422 4.15 -4.96 -3.26
C THR A 422 4.12 -4.30 -4.63
N ILE A 423 4.94 -4.81 -5.55
CA ILE A 423 4.93 -4.43 -6.96
C ILE A 423 4.51 -5.68 -7.74
N ASP A 424 3.44 -5.56 -8.53
CA ASP A 424 2.88 -6.66 -9.31
C ASP A 424 3.59 -6.80 -10.67
N HIS A 425 3.90 -8.03 -11.07
CA HIS A 425 4.33 -8.36 -12.42
C HIS A 425 3.58 -9.59 -12.95
N SER A 426 3.56 -9.75 -14.27
CA SER A 426 2.98 -10.93 -14.90
C SER A 426 3.79 -12.19 -14.55
N PRO A 427 3.14 -13.32 -14.24
CA PRO A 427 3.84 -14.58 -14.02
C PRO A 427 4.48 -15.07 -15.33
N GLN A 428 5.68 -15.63 -15.24
CA GLN A 428 6.40 -16.18 -16.39
C GLN A 428 6.97 -17.56 -16.04
N ALA A 429 7.05 -18.43 -17.04
CA ALA A 429 7.69 -19.74 -16.95
C ALA A 429 9.09 -19.71 -17.57
N LEU A 430 10.00 -20.55 -17.07
CA LEU A 430 11.25 -20.83 -17.77
C LEU A 430 10.95 -21.60 -19.05
N THR A 431 11.69 -21.30 -20.11
CA THR A 431 11.45 -21.87 -21.45
C THR A 431 12.49 -22.89 -21.88
N GLY A 432 13.58 -23.04 -21.12
CA GLY A 432 14.67 -23.93 -21.48
C GLY A 432 15.50 -23.42 -22.66
N ASP A 433 15.56 -22.10 -22.89
CA ASP A 433 16.28 -21.47 -24.02
C ASP A 433 17.79 -21.28 -23.82
#